data_AF-A0A7W6LPX5-F1
#
_entry.id   AF-A0A7W6LPX5-F1
#
_cell.length_a   1.000
_cell.length_b   1.000
_cell.length_c   1.000
_cell.angle_alpha   90.00
_cell.angle_beta   90.00
_cell.angle_gamma   90.00
#
_symmetry.space_group_name_H-M   'P 1'
#
loop_
_entity.id
_entity.type
_entity.pdbx_description
1 polymer ?
#
loop_
_entity_poly.entity_id
_entity_poly.type
_entity_poly.pdbx_seq_one_letter_code
_entity_poly.pdbx_strand_id
1 'polypeptide(L)' 'MTPAHQIAEKLTEDQAFVIARRGIAFGNCQYAASVMRPLGRLGLFKRVTARGFRDRWTLTKRGEQVRAHLLSKENEHD' A
#
# COMPACT_ATOMS: atom_id res chain seq x y z
N MET A 1 13.67 -1.06 16.04
CA MET A 1 13.19 -0.94 14.65
C MET A 1 11.85 -1.64 14.55
N THR A 2 10.77 -0.96 14.13
CA THR A 2 9.44 -1.59 14.05
C THR A 2 9.27 -2.36 12.73
N PRO A 3 8.43 -3.41 12.67
CA PRO A 3 8.17 -4.15 11.45
C PRO A 3 7.62 -3.29 10.30
N ALA A 4 6.95 -2.18 10.62
CA ALA A 4 6.45 -1.21 9.64
C ALA A 4 7.60 -0.42 8.98
N HIS A 5 8.65 -0.09 9.74
CA HIS A 5 9.82 0.64 9.24
C HIS A 5 10.58 -0.15 8.18
N GLN A 6 10.89 -1.43 8.46
CA GLN A 6 11.60 -2.30 7.52
C GLN A 6 10.83 -2.56 6.23
N ILE A 7 9.50 -2.51 6.29
CA ILE A 7 8.65 -2.63 5.11
C ILE A 7 8.70 -1.35 4.31
N ALA A 8 8.51 -0.19 4.97
CA ALA A 8 8.52 1.12 4.32
C ALA A 8 9.81 1.37 3.52
N GLU A 9 10.97 0.98 4.06
CA GLU A 9 12.27 1.13 3.37
C GLU A 9 12.46 0.21 2.15
N LYS A 10 11.64 -0.85 2.03
CA LYS A 10 11.68 -1.79 0.90
C LYS A 10 10.64 -1.48 -0.17
N LEU A 11 9.81 -0.46 0.03
CA LEU A 11 8.81 -0.05 -0.93
C LEU A 11 9.45 0.81 -2.02
N THR A 12 8.97 0.66 -3.25
CA THR A 12 9.25 1.63 -4.31
C THR A 12 8.48 2.93 -4.07
N GLU A 13 8.90 4.05 -4.68
CA GLU A 13 8.17 5.32 -4.60
C GLU A 13 6.69 5.18 -4.98
N ASP A 14 6.39 4.48 -6.08
CA ASP A 14 5.00 4.18 -6.49
C ASP A 14 4.20 3.45 -5.40
N GLN A 15 4.81 2.46 -4.73
CA GLN A 15 4.15 1.70 -3.68
C GLN A 15 3.91 2.55 -2.43
N ALA A 16 4.91 3.34 -2.02
CA ALA A 16 4.81 4.27 -0.91
C ALA A 16 3.73 5.33 -1.19
N PHE A 17 3.70 5.88 -2.40
CA PHE A 17 2.70 6.85 -2.85
C PHE A 17 1.28 6.28 -2.78
N VAL A 18 1.08 5.03 -3.23
CA VAL A 18 -0.23 4.36 -3.15
C VAL A 18 -0.65 4.14 -1.71
N ILE A 19 0.23 3.68 -0.82
CA ILE A 19 -0.10 3.49 0.60
C ILE A 19 -0.40 4.85 1.27
N ALA A 20 0.40 5.88 1.01
CA ALA A 20 0.27 7.19 1.63
C ALA A 20 -1.01 7.91 1.18
N ARG A 21 -1.26 7.97 -0.13
CA ARG A 21 -2.35 8.78 -0.73
C ARG A 21 -3.62 8.01 -1.07
N ARG A 22 -3.61 6.68 -1.21
CA ARG A 22 -4.79 5.89 -1.62
C ARG A 22 -5.11 4.79 -0.62
N GLY A 23 -6.02 5.08 0.31
CA GLY A 23 -6.61 4.07 1.23
C GLY A 23 -7.39 2.95 0.50
N ILE A 24 -7.80 3.22 -0.74
CA ILE A 24 -8.48 2.28 -1.64
C ILE A 24 -7.84 2.43 -3.02
N ALA A 25 -7.41 1.31 -3.62
CA ALA A 25 -6.86 1.30 -4.96
C ALA A 25 -7.77 0.52 -5.93
N PHE A 26 -8.00 1.11 -7.10
CA PHE A 26 -8.66 0.50 -8.24
C PHE A 26 -7.63 0.42 -9.36
N GLY A 27 -7.20 -0.79 -9.71
CA GLY A 27 -6.25 -1.01 -10.80
C GLY A 27 -6.91 -1.70 -11.98
N ASN A 28 -6.49 -1.34 -13.20
CA ASN A 28 -6.54 -2.28 -14.31
C ASN A 28 -5.60 -3.48 -14.00
N CYS A 29 -5.74 -4.60 -14.71
CA CYS A 29 -5.00 -5.84 -14.40
C CYS A 29 -3.46 -5.63 -14.32
N GLN A 30 -2.89 -4.73 -15.13
CA GLN A 30 -1.46 -4.40 -15.13
C GLN A 30 -1.01 -3.63 -13.88
N TYR A 31 -1.71 -2.54 -13.51
CA TYR A 31 -1.38 -1.77 -12.32
C TYR A 31 -1.61 -2.57 -11.02
N ALA A 32 -2.68 -3.38 -11.00
CA ALA A 32 -2.93 -4.32 -9.91
C ALA A 32 -1.82 -5.39 -9.79
N ALA A 33 -1.29 -5.87 -10.92
CA ALA A 33 -0.24 -6.90 -10.91
C ALA A 33 1.13 -6.37 -10.46
N SER A 34 1.51 -5.16 -10.87
CA SER A 34 2.84 -4.60 -10.57
C SER A 34 2.94 -3.93 -9.21
N VAL A 35 1.88 -3.30 -8.72
CA VAL A 35 1.89 -2.54 -7.46
C VAL A 35 1.09 -3.24 -6.37
N MET A 36 -0.16 -3.60 -6.65
CA MET A 36 -1.07 -4.12 -5.62
C MET A 36 -0.77 -5.57 -5.20
N ARG A 37 -0.32 -6.43 -6.12
CA ARG A 37 0.06 -7.82 -5.77
C ARG A 37 1.27 -7.89 -4.83
N PRO A 38 2.38 -7.17 -5.06
CA PRO A 38 3.47 -7.10 -4.09
C PRO A 38 3.01 -6.57 -2.72
N LEU A 39 2.21 -5.50 -2.70
CA LEU A 39 1.65 -4.94 -1.46
C LEU A 39 0.73 -5.93 -0.74
N GLY A 40 -0.03 -6.73 -1.50
CA GLY A 40 -0.84 -7.82 -0.98
C GLY A 40 0.00 -8.96 -0.41
N ARG A 41 1.11 -9.34 -1.05
CA ARG A 41 2.05 -10.34 -0.52
C ARG A 41 2.71 -9.89 0.79
N LEU A 42 2.96 -8.60 0.93
CA LEU A 42 3.46 -7.99 2.17
C LEU A 42 2.37 -7.86 3.26
N GLY A 43 1.12 -8.22 2.95
CA GLY A 43 -0.01 -8.13 3.87
C GLY A 43 -0.47 -6.70 4.16
N LEU A 44 -0.09 -5.73 3.33
CA LEU A 44 -0.41 -4.30 3.50
C LEU A 44 -1.78 -3.95 2.90
N PHE A 45 -2.17 -4.66 1.84
CA PHE A 45 -3.48 -4.56 1.23
C PHE A 45 -4.17 -5.91 1.17
N LYS A 46 -5.49 -5.91 1.31
CA LYS A 46 -6.35 -7.07 1.08
C LYS A 46 -7.25 -6.80 -0.11
N ARG A 47 -7.37 -7.80 -1.00
CA ARG A 47 -8.34 -7.76 -2.10
C ARG A 47 -9.75 -7.99 -1.54
N VAL A 48 -10.66 -7.06 -1.78
CA VAL A 48 -12.04 -7.05 -1.23
C VAL A 48 -13.05 -7.61 -2.22
N THR A 49 -12.94 -7.27 -3.50
CA THR A 49 -13.82 -7.81 -4.55
C THR A 49 -13.05 -8.06 -5.84
N ALA A 50 -13.33 -9.21 -6.45
CA ALA A 50 -12.96 -9.56 -7.82
C ALA A 50 -14.26 -9.80 -8.61
N ARG A 51 -14.99 -8.74 -8.97
CA ARG A 51 -16.13 -8.82 -9.89
C ARG A 51 -15.78 -8.03 -11.16
N GLY A 52 -15.46 -8.74 -12.24
CA GLY A 52 -15.12 -8.16 -13.54
C GLY A 52 -13.68 -7.64 -13.64
N PHE A 53 -13.47 -6.58 -14.43
CA PHE A 53 -12.15 -6.00 -14.78
C PHE A 53 -11.51 -5.09 -13.73
N ARG A 54 -12.08 -4.98 -12.51
CA ARG A 54 -11.56 -4.11 -11.45
C ARG A 54 -11.42 -4.90 -10.16
N ASP A 55 -10.18 -5.22 -9.81
CA ASP A 55 -9.86 -5.68 -8.46
C ASP A 55 -9.92 -4.50 -7.50
N ARG A 56 -10.75 -4.62 -6.45
CA ARG A 56 -10.77 -3.65 -5.35
C ARG A 56 -9.82 -4.10 -4.26
N TRP A 57 -8.95 -3.21 -3.82
CA TRP A 57 -8.02 -3.45 -2.72
C TRP A 57 -8.21 -2.40 -1.63
N THR A 58 -8.12 -2.85 -0.38
CA THR A 58 -8.26 -2.01 0.81
C THR A 58 -7.06 -2.24 1.73
N LEU A 59 -6.61 -1.17 2.40
CA LEU A 59 -5.54 -1.25 3.40
C LEU A 59 -5.90 -2.25 4.51
N THR A 60 -4.91 -2.99 4.98
CA THR A 60 -5.03 -3.77 6.23
C THR A 60 -4.57 -2.91 7.41
N LYS A 61 -4.83 -3.37 8.65
CA LYS A 61 -4.26 -2.74 9.87
C LYS A 61 -2.75 -2.55 9.78
N ARG A 62 -2.03 -3.50 9.15
CA ARG A 62 -0.58 -3.41 8.94
C ARG A 62 -0.22 -2.36 7.88
N GLY A 63 -0.99 -2.27 6.81
CA GLY A 63 -0.89 -1.19 5.83
C GLY A 63 -1.11 0.19 6.46
N GLU A 64 -2.04 0.31 7.40
CA GLU A 64 -2.34 1.57 8.10
C GLU A 64 -1.18 2.02 8.98
N GLN A 65 -0.53 1.09 9.68
CA GLN A 65 0.67 1.39 10.46
C GLN A 65 1.83 1.87 9.57
N VAL A 66 2.02 1.24 8.41
CA VAL A 66 3.03 1.65 7.43
C VAL A 66 2.68 3.02 6.85
N ARG A 67 1.41 3.27 6.53
CA ARG A 67 0.92 4.58 6.08
C ARG A 67 1.17 5.67 7.12
N ALA A 68 0.83 5.43 8.38
CA ALA A 68 1.05 6.38 9.46
C ALA A 68 2.56 6.68 9.61
N HIS A 69 3.41 5.67 9.47
CA HIS A 69 4.86 5.86 9.51
C HIS A 69 5.39 6.70 8.34
N LEU A 70 4.90 6.43 7.11
CA LEU A 70 5.26 7.21 5.93
C LEU A 70 4.84 8.68 6.06
N LEU A 71 3.61 8.94 6.52
CA LEU A 71 3.11 10.30 6.74
C LEU A 71 3.85 11.03 7.87
N SER A 72 4.25 10.31 8.93
CA SER A 72 5.08 10.88 9.99
C SER A 72 6.45 11.35 9.47
N LYS A 73 7.08 10.58 8.57
CA LYS A 73 8.35 10.99 7.95
C LYS A 73 8.20 12.17 7.00
N GLU A 74 7.05 12.30 6.32
CA GLU A 74 6.76 13.43 5.43
C GLU A 74 6.60 14.74 6.24
N ASN A 75 5.97 14.66 7.43
CA ASN A 75 5.80 15.80 8.34
C ASN A 75 7.05 16.17 9.17
N GLU A 76 8.08 15.32 9.25
CA GLU A 76 9.34 15.66 9.94
C GLU A 76 10.27 16.56 9.09
N HIS A 77 9.88 16.88 7.84
CA HIS A 77 10.65 17.69 6.91
C HIS A 77 10.07 19.10 6.65
N ASP A 78 9.03 19.50 7.38
CA ASP A 78 8.41 20.84 7.37
C ASP A 78 8.81 21.62 8.65
#